data_AF-A0A084SVT4-F1
#
_entry.id   AF-A0A084SVT4-F1
#
_cell.length_a   1.000
_cell.length_b   1.000
_cell.length_c   1.000
_cell.angle_alpha   90.00
_cell.angle_beta   90.00
_cell.angle_gamma   90.00
#
_symmetry.space_group_name_H-M   'P 1'
#
loop_
_entity.id
_entity.type
_entity.pdbx_description
1 polymer ?
#
loop_
_entity_poly.entity_id
_entity_poly.type
_entity_poly.pdbx_seq_one_letter_code
_entity_poly.pdbx_strand_id
1 'polypeptide(L)' 'MTQDLAREGMTVVVVTHEKEFARAVAHRVLVLEAGVILEQGPPSVIFTRPTQPRTREFLREVLHLRADGNS' A
#
# COMPACT_ATOMS: atom_id res chain seq x y z
N MET A 1 11.33 3.90 -13.95
CA MET A 1 11.55 5.29 -13.50
C MET A 1 11.54 5.39 -11.97
N THR A 2 10.42 5.30 -11.24
CA THR A 2 10.43 5.38 -9.76
C THR A 2 11.15 4.21 -9.07
N GLN A 3 11.09 3.01 -9.65
CA GLN A 3 11.80 1.83 -9.11
C GLN A 3 13.32 1.98 -9.18
N ASP A 4 13.83 2.64 -10.22
CA ASP A 4 15.26 2.80 -10.47
C ASP A 4 15.86 3.82 -9.49
N LEU A 5 15.19 4.97 -9.29
CA LEU A 5 15.60 5.95 -8.27
C LEU A 5 15.61 5.38 -6.85
N ALA A 6 14.61 4.53 -6.51
CA ALA A 6 14.57 3.88 -5.21
C ALA A 6 15.75 2.91 -4.99
N ARG A 7 16.31 2.34 -6.08
CA ARG A 7 17.48 1.44 -6.03
C ARG A 7 18.80 2.19 -5.98
N GLU A 8 18.84 3.44 -6.40
CA GLU A 8 20.03 4.31 -6.39
C GLU A 8 20.31 4.93 -5.00
N GLY A 9 19.62 4.49 -3.94
CA GLY A 9 19.84 4.94 -2.57
C GLY A 9 19.19 6.29 -2.24
N MET A 10 18.31 6.80 -3.10
CA MET A 10 17.53 8.00 -2.82
C MET A 10 16.31 7.71 -1.95
N THR A 11 15.94 8.67 -1.09
CA THR A 11 14.67 8.62 -0.36
C THR A 11 13.53 8.96 -1.31
N VAL A 12 12.63 8.00 -1.53
CA VAL A 12 11.46 8.15 -2.40
C VAL A 12 10.19 7.97 -1.59
N VAL A 13 9.24 8.90 -1.76
CA VAL A 13 7.87 8.78 -1.26
C VAL A 13 6.95 8.59 -2.46
N VAL A 14 6.18 7.51 -2.46
CA VAL A 14 5.21 7.21 -3.51
C VAL A 14 3.82 7.09 -2.90
N VAL A 15 2.85 7.78 -3.48
CA VAL A 15 1.43 7.59 -3.21
C VAL A 15 0.86 6.76 -4.35
N THR A 16 0.29 5.60 -4.04
CA THR A 16 -0.25 4.69 -5.04
C THR A 16 -1.42 3.87 -4.50
N HIS A 17 -2.32 3.49 -5.40
CA HIS A 17 -3.38 2.51 -5.15
C HIS A 17 -2.98 1.10 -5.60
N GLU A 18 -1.80 0.93 -6.20
CA GLU A 18 -1.31 -0.36 -6.71
C GLU A 18 -0.48 -1.09 -5.64
N LYS A 19 -1.13 -2.08 -4.99
CA LYS A 19 -0.51 -2.87 -3.92
C LYS A 19 0.69 -3.69 -4.41
N GLU A 20 0.66 -4.25 -5.62
CA GLU A 20 1.76 -5.03 -6.20
C GLU A 20 3.00 -4.18 -6.36
N PHE A 21 2.82 -2.93 -6.82
CA PHE A 21 3.90 -1.97 -6.93
C PHE A 21 4.48 -1.66 -5.54
N ALA A 22 3.62 -1.28 -4.58
CA ALA A 22 4.06 -0.96 -3.22
C ALA A 22 4.78 -2.14 -2.56
N ARG A 23 4.32 -3.38 -2.76
CA ARG A 23 5.00 -4.59 -2.28
C ARG A 23 6.38 -4.80 -2.90
N ALA A 24 6.56 -4.44 -4.17
CA ALA A 24 7.80 -4.69 -4.89
C ALA A 24 8.91 -3.66 -4.56
N VAL A 25 8.54 -2.43 -4.17
CA VAL A 25 9.51 -1.33 -4.07
C VAL A 25 9.60 -0.68 -2.69
N ALA A 26 8.55 -0.78 -1.86
CA ALA A 26 8.51 -0.03 -0.63
C ALA A 26 9.19 -0.79 0.52
N HIS A 27 10.01 -0.09 1.29
CA HIS A 27 10.54 -0.59 2.56
C HIS A 27 9.49 -0.47 3.69
N ARG A 28 8.64 0.56 3.61
CA ARG A 28 7.56 0.85 4.57
C ARG A 28 6.32 1.31 3.81
N VAL A 29 5.16 0.87 4.28
CA VAL A 29 3.84 1.30 3.81
C VAL A 29 3.16 2.07 4.93
N LEU A 30 2.52 3.18 4.58
CA LEU A 30 1.69 3.97 5.45
C LEU A 30 0.26 3.93 4.90
N VAL A 31 -0.70 3.58 5.74
CA VAL A 31 -2.12 3.65 5.44
C VAL A 31 -2.63 4.95 6.04
N LEU A 32 -3.14 5.83 5.19
CA LEU A 32 -3.68 7.13 5.60
C LEU A 32 -5.19 7.15 5.39
N GLU A 33 -5.91 7.67 6.37
CA GLU A 33 -7.35 7.92 6.29
C GLU A 33 -7.67 9.21 7.05
N ALA A 34 -8.56 10.04 6.50
CA ALA A 34 -8.98 11.31 7.12
C ALA A 34 -7.82 12.20 7.62
N GLY A 35 -6.69 12.21 6.89
CA GLY A 35 -5.51 13.01 7.26
C GLY A 35 -4.65 12.44 8.38
N VAL A 36 -4.95 11.23 8.89
CA VAL A 36 -4.15 10.55 9.91
C VAL A 36 -3.48 9.30 9.36
N ILE A 37 -2.28 8.98 9.87
CA ILE A 37 -1.62 7.69 9.62
C ILE A 37 -2.30 6.67 10.53
N LEU A 38 -3.14 5.84 9.94
CA LEU A 38 -3.91 4.82 10.64
C LEU A 38 -3.03 3.63 11.04
N GLU A 39 -2.16 3.19 10.11
CA GLU A 39 -1.24 2.09 10.34
C GLU A 39 0.02 2.26 9.48
N GLN A 40 1.16 1.78 9.96
CA GLN A 40 2.41 1.78 9.21
C GLN A 40 3.24 0.54 9.52
N GLY A 41 3.99 0.05 8.54
CA GLY A 41 4.87 -1.10 8.73
C GLY A 41 5.44 -1.65 7.43
N PRO A 42 6.16 -2.78 7.48
CA PRO A 42 6.62 -3.46 6.28
C PRO A 42 5.44 -3.86 5.39
N PRO A 43 5.57 -3.79 4.05
CA PRO A 43 4.52 -4.21 3.12
C PRO A 43 4.03 -5.64 3.40
N SER A 44 4.95 -6.54 3.77
CA SER A 44 4.64 -7.93 4.10
C SER A 44 3.68 -8.07 5.28
N VAL A 45 3.68 -7.13 6.23
CA VAL A 45 2.78 -7.13 7.39
C VAL A 45 1.48 -6.43 7.03
N ILE A 46 1.56 -5.19 6.53
CA ILE A 46 0.38 -4.35 6.24
C ILE A 46 -0.57 -5.04 5.26
N PHE A 47 -0.05 -5.67 4.20
CA PHE A 47 -0.88 -6.29 3.17
C PHE A 47 -1.28 -7.74 3.44
N THR A 48 -0.84 -8.38 4.53
CA THR A 48 -1.21 -9.78 4.83
C THR A 48 -1.87 -9.94 6.19
N ARG A 49 -1.38 -9.22 7.19
CA ARG A 49 -1.81 -9.29 8.59
C ARG A 49 -1.87 -7.89 9.21
N PRO A 50 -2.68 -6.96 8.66
CA PRO A 50 -2.87 -5.65 9.26
C PRO A 50 -3.48 -5.80 10.66
N THR A 51 -2.99 -4.99 11.58
CA THR A 51 -3.39 -4.97 12.99
C THR A 51 -4.62 -4.09 13.20
N GLN A 52 -4.78 -3.00 12.44
CA GLN A 52 -5.95 -2.14 12.57
C GLN A 52 -7.16 -2.73 11.83
N PRO A 53 -8.33 -2.85 12.48
CA PRO A 53 -9.57 -3.29 11.83
C PRO A 53 -9.90 -2.44 10.61
N ARG A 54 -9.74 -1.13 10.72
CA ARG A 54 -10.05 -0.17 9.67
C ARG A 54 -9.11 -0.30 8.45
N THR A 55 -7.81 -0.58 8.67
CA THR A 55 -6.88 -0.91 7.58
C THR A 55 -7.35 -2.15 6.82
N ARG A 56 -7.87 -3.17 7.53
CA ARG A 56 -8.37 -4.38 6.88
C ARG A 56 -9.59 -4.12 6.02
N GLU A 57 -10.52 -3.30 6.50
CA GLU A 57 -11.68 -2.87 5.73
C GLU A 57 -11.26 -2.13 4.46
N PHE A 58 -10.42 -1.10 4.62
CA PHE A 58 -9.88 -0.32 3.52
C PHE A 58 -9.19 -1.19 2.47
N LEU A 59 -8.32 -2.11 2.90
CA LEU A 59 -7.65 -3.02 1.98
C LEU A 59 -8.65 -3.89 1.22
N ARG A 60 -9.74 -4.37 1.84
CA ARG A 60 -10.78 -5.13 1.13
C ARG A 60 -11.50 -4.25 0.10
N GLU A 61 -11.87 -3.03 0.44
CA GLU A 61 -12.56 -2.11 -0.50
C GLU A 61 -11.70 -1.81 -1.72
N VAL A 62 -10.42 -1.50 -1.51
CA VAL A 62 -9.45 -1.26 -2.60
C VAL A 62 -9.19 -2.54 -3.42
N LEU A 63 -9.24 -3.72 -2.80
CA LEU A 63 -9.07 -5.01 -3.47
C LEU A 63 -10.28 -5.41 -4.34
N HIS A 64 -11.50 -5.00 -3.98
CA HIS A 64 -12.71 -5.37 -4.72
C HIS A 64 -13.00 -4.49 -5.95
N LEU A 65 -12.33 -3.34 -6.10
CA LEU A 65 -12.46 -2.45 -7.29
C LEU A 65 -11.88 -3.04 -8.61
N ARG A 66 -11.59 -4.36 -8.65
CA ARG A 66 -11.24 -5.11 -9.87
C ARG A 66 -12.03 -6.42 -10.04
N ALA A 67 -13.11 -6.63 -9.28
CA ALA A 67 -14.00 -7.78 -9.50
C ALA A 67 -15.20 -7.46 -10.41
N ASP A 68 -15.47 -6.18 -10.70
CA ASP A 68 -16.60 -5.76 -11.53
C ASP A 68 -16.08 -5.21 -12.87
N GLY A 69 -15.81 -6.12 -13.80
CA GLY A 69 -15.27 -5.77 -15.13
C GLY A 69 -15.32 -6.87 -16.18
N ASN A 70 -16.19 -7.87 -16.03
CA ASN A 70 -16.53 -8.79 -17.13
C ASN A 70 -17.92 -9.41 -16.93
N SER A 71 -18.95 -8.67 -17.34
CA SER A 71 -20.24 -9.22 -17.78
C SER A 71 -20.71 -8.42 -18.98
#